data_AF-A0A2E0VJ01-F1
#
_entry.id   AF-A0A2E0VJ01-F1
#
_cell.length_a   1.000
_cell.length_b   1.000
_cell.length_c   1.000
_cell.angle_alpha   90.00
_cell.angle_beta   90.00
_cell.angle_gamma   90.00
#
_symmetry.space_group_name_H-M   'P 1'
#
loop_
_entity.id
_entity.type
_entity.pdbx_description
1 polymer ?
#
loop_
_entity_poly.entity_id
_entity_poly.type
_entity_poly.pdbx_seq_one_letter_code
_entity_poly.pdbx_strand_id
1 'polypeptide(L)'
;MDIFAKATKIKLRFDSSVGALAVEQLWDLPLTSERKVNLDGLARAVNRELKETAEESFVQTKPDPRREQLSLQLEILKFIINFRLDENRKKTQAAQLETERERLKSILETKKAQALENLSVEEIEQRLASLGA
;
A
#
# COMPACT_ATOMS: atom_id res chain seq x y z
N MET A 1 -14.52 -9.81 -14.64
CA MET A 1 -15.35 -10.53 -13.65
C MET A 1 -15.17 -9.85 -12.31
N ASP A 2 -16.26 -9.51 -11.62
CA ASP A 2 -16.19 -8.96 -10.27
C ASP A 2 -15.88 -10.08 -9.28
N ILE A 3 -14.59 -10.24 -8.95
CA ILE A 3 -14.07 -11.26 -8.04
C ILE A 3 -14.70 -11.15 -6.64
N PHE A 4 -15.07 -9.92 -6.23
CA PHE A 4 -15.68 -9.67 -4.93
C PHE A 4 -17.15 -10.07 -4.92
N ALA A 5 -17.91 -9.76 -5.96
CA ALA A 5 -19.30 -10.22 -6.09
C ALA A 5 -19.40 -11.76 -6.08
N LYS A 6 -18.46 -12.45 -6.72
CA LYS A 6 -18.39 -13.91 -6.66
C LYS A 6 -18.12 -14.40 -5.24
N ALA A 7 -17.10 -13.83 -4.59
CA ALA A 7 -16.68 -14.23 -3.26
C ALA A 7 -17.76 -14.02 -2.19
N THR A 8 -18.46 -12.88 -2.25
CA THR A 8 -19.55 -12.58 -1.32
C THR A 8 -20.74 -13.51 -1.54
N LYS A 9 -21.10 -13.81 -2.80
CA LYS A 9 -22.19 -14.74 -3.13
C LYS A 9 -21.97 -16.14 -2.55
N ILE A 10 -20.75 -16.66 -2.62
CA ILE A 10 -20.42 -18.00 -2.09
C ILE A 10 -19.96 -17.98 -0.62
N LYS A 11 -19.95 -16.79 0.01
CA LYS A 11 -19.41 -16.59 1.38
C LYS A 11 -17.99 -17.14 1.52
N LEU A 12 -17.12 -16.77 0.59
CA LEU A 12 -15.74 -17.25 0.55
C LEU A 12 -15.03 -17.01 1.88
N ARG A 13 -14.25 -17.99 2.33
CA ARG A 13 -13.46 -17.95 3.55
C ARG A 13 -12.00 -18.25 3.27
N PHE A 14 -11.12 -17.76 4.13
CA PHE A 14 -9.67 -17.95 4.06
C PHE A 14 -9.20 -18.60 5.34
N ASP A 15 -8.64 -19.79 5.24
CA ASP A 15 -8.16 -20.52 6.41
C ASP A 15 -6.89 -19.87 6.96
N SER A 16 -6.87 -19.66 8.27
CA SER A 16 -5.75 -19.02 8.98
C SER A 16 -5.56 -19.65 10.35
N SER A 17 -4.42 -19.39 10.99
CA SER A 17 -4.13 -19.90 12.34
C SER A 17 -5.06 -19.35 13.42
N VAL A 18 -5.82 -18.29 13.15
CA VAL A 18 -6.81 -17.71 14.08
C VAL A 18 -8.25 -18.04 13.69
N GLY A 19 -8.44 -18.93 12.71
CA GLY A 19 -9.75 -19.32 12.19
C GLY A 19 -10.02 -18.83 10.76
N ALA A 20 -11.21 -19.14 10.26
CA ALA A 20 -11.64 -18.80 8.91
C ALA A 20 -11.98 -17.30 8.81
N LEU A 21 -11.28 -16.59 7.92
CA LEU A 21 -11.46 -15.16 7.70
C LEU A 21 -12.38 -14.90 6.51
N ALA A 22 -13.23 -13.88 6.60
CA ALA A 22 -14.00 -13.34 5.48
C ALA A 22 -13.17 -12.36 4.64
N VAL A 23 -13.67 -12.01 3.46
CA VAL A 23 -12.99 -11.08 2.53
C VAL A 23 -12.74 -9.71 3.18
N GLU A 24 -13.72 -9.22 3.94
CA GLU A 24 -13.67 -7.93 4.62
C GLU A 24 -12.54 -7.88 5.64
N GLN A 25 -12.32 -8.98 6.37
CA GLN A 25 -11.29 -9.08 7.40
C GLN A 25 -9.87 -9.05 6.82
N LEU A 26 -9.69 -9.34 5.53
CA LEU A 26 -8.38 -9.28 4.87
C LEU A 26 -7.86 -7.83 4.78
N TRP A 27 -8.74 -6.84 4.74
CA TRP A 27 -8.35 -5.42 4.71
C TRP A 27 -7.69 -4.95 6.01
N ASP A 28 -7.94 -5.66 7.11
CA ASP A 28 -7.36 -5.33 8.42
C ASP A 28 -6.01 -6.03 8.66
N LEU A 29 -5.64 -7.01 7.83
CA LEU A 29 -4.43 -7.81 8.01
C LEU A 29 -3.18 -7.10 7.49
N PRO A 30 -2.05 -7.12 8.24
CA PRO A 30 -0.81 -6.54 7.75
C PRO A 30 -0.34 -7.23 6.45
N LEU A 31 0.39 -6.49 5.60
CA LEU A 31 1.00 -7.06 4.38
C LEU A 31 1.96 -8.21 4.74
N THR A 32 2.80 -8.01 5.74
CA THR A 32 3.75 -8.99 6.29
C THR A 32 3.77 -8.89 7.81
N SER A 33 4.00 -10.02 8.50
CA SER A 33 4.23 -10.06 9.94
C SER A 33 4.94 -11.34 10.33
N GLU A 34 5.83 -11.29 11.32
CA GLU A 34 6.53 -12.48 11.83
C GLU A 34 5.69 -13.31 12.82
N ARG A 35 4.74 -12.66 13.51
CA ARG A 35 4.01 -13.28 14.63
C ARG A 35 2.51 -13.35 14.44
N LYS A 36 1.97 -12.56 13.51
CA LYS A 36 0.53 -12.46 13.25
C LYS A 36 0.19 -12.98 11.87
N VAL A 37 -1.07 -13.40 11.70
CA VAL A 37 -1.64 -13.65 10.37
C VAL A 37 -1.49 -12.39 9.51
N ASN A 38 -1.07 -12.60 8.27
CA ASN A 38 -0.75 -11.54 7.33
C ASN A 38 -1.09 -11.99 5.89
N LEU A 39 -1.20 -11.01 5.00
CA LEU A 39 -1.64 -11.23 3.62
C LEU A 39 -0.66 -12.09 2.82
N ASP A 40 0.65 -11.88 2.95
CA ASP A 40 1.66 -12.70 2.26
C ASP A 40 1.62 -14.17 2.68
N GLY A 41 1.50 -14.44 3.98
CA GLY A 41 1.38 -15.78 4.54
C GLY A 41 0.14 -16.51 4.01
N LEU A 42 -1.01 -15.85 3.99
CA LEU A 42 -2.24 -16.41 3.42
C LEU A 42 -2.10 -16.68 1.91
N ALA A 43 -1.54 -15.73 1.16
CA ALA A 43 -1.34 -15.90 -0.28
C ALA A 43 -0.40 -17.08 -0.60
N ARG A 44 0.67 -17.25 0.17
CA ARG A 44 1.58 -18.39 0.03
C ARG A 44 0.91 -19.71 0.34
N ALA A 45 0.08 -19.77 1.39
CA ALA A 45 -0.66 -20.97 1.76
C ALA A 45 -1.64 -21.38 0.65
N VAL A 46 -2.51 -20.45 0.21
CA VAL A 46 -3.47 -20.69 -0.88
C VAL A 46 -2.77 -21.08 -2.18
N ASN A 47 -1.65 -20.41 -2.52
CA ASN A 47 -0.90 -20.74 -3.73
C ASN A 47 -0.23 -22.12 -3.66
N ARG A 48 0.19 -22.57 -2.48
CA ARG A 48 0.72 -23.92 -2.28
C ARG A 48 -0.39 -24.95 -2.47
N GLU A 49 -1.54 -24.76 -1.83
CA GLU A 49 -2.71 -25.63 -2.00
C GLU A 49 -3.16 -25.68 -3.47
N LEU A 50 -3.21 -24.53 -4.15
CA LEU A 50 -3.56 -24.48 -5.57
C LEU A 50 -2.59 -25.29 -6.44
N LYS A 51 -1.29 -25.29 -6.11
CA LYS A 51 -0.31 -26.12 -6.82
C LYS A 51 -0.47 -27.59 -6.51
N GLU A 52 -0.73 -27.95 -5.26
CA GLU A 52 -1.01 -29.35 -4.85
C GLU A 52 -2.26 -29.88 -5.58
N THR A 53 -3.30 -29.06 -5.76
CA THR A 53 -4.49 -29.45 -6.56
C THR A 53 -4.23 -29.56 -8.07
N ALA A 54 -3.08 -29.07 -8.55
CA ALA A 54 -2.65 -29.20 -9.94
C ALA A 54 -1.82 -30.47 -10.18
N GLU A 55 -1.35 -31.14 -9.13
CA GLU A 55 -0.62 -32.39 -9.28
C GLU A 55 -1.57 -33.48 -9.81
N GLU A 56 -1.17 -34.12 -10.91
CA GLU A 56 -2.01 -35.09 -11.61
C GLU A 56 -2.21 -36.32 -10.72
N SER A 57 -3.47 -36.60 -10.38
CA SER A 57 -3.82 -37.88 -9.80
C SER A 57 -3.76 -38.93 -10.91
N PHE A 58 -2.90 -39.94 -10.75
CA PHE A 58 -2.88 -41.11 -11.65
C PHE A 58 -4.16 -41.96 -11.59
N VAL A 59 -5.10 -41.64 -10.68
CA VAL A 59 -6.34 -42.37 -10.47
C VAL A 59 -7.58 -41.49 -10.70
N GLN A 60 -7.54 -40.20 -10.34
CA GLN A 60 -8.67 -39.29 -10.55
C GLN A 60 -8.63 -38.67 -11.95
N THR A 61 -9.68 -38.89 -12.72
CA THR A 61 -9.83 -38.39 -14.10
C THR A 61 -10.47 -37.00 -14.20
N LYS A 62 -10.82 -36.38 -13.07
CA LYS A 62 -11.46 -35.05 -13.02
C LYS A 62 -10.58 -34.06 -12.24
N PRO A 63 -10.58 -32.76 -12.63
CA PRO A 63 -9.89 -31.72 -11.87
C PRO A 63 -10.42 -31.60 -10.43
N ASP A 64 -9.54 -31.25 -9.48
CA ASP A 64 -9.94 -31.00 -8.10
C ASP A 64 -10.98 -29.87 -8.04
N PRO A 65 -12.17 -30.10 -7.46
CA PRO A 65 -13.24 -29.09 -7.38
C PRO A 65 -12.84 -27.84 -6.57
N ARG A 66 -11.82 -27.93 -5.70
CA ARG A 66 -11.31 -26.80 -4.91
C ARG A 66 -10.52 -25.81 -5.74
N ARG A 67 -10.07 -26.18 -6.95
CA ARG A 67 -9.19 -25.35 -7.79
C ARG A 67 -9.83 -24.00 -8.15
N GLU A 68 -11.12 -23.97 -8.48
CA GLU A 68 -11.81 -22.71 -8.80
C GLU A 68 -11.87 -21.79 -7.58
N GLN A 69 -12.20 -22.36 -6.41
CA GLN A 69 -12.25 -21.61 -5.15
C GLN A 69 -10.87 -21.07 -4.75
N LEU A 70 -9.82 -21.90 -4.81
CA LEU A 70 -8.43 -21.52 -4.50
C LEU A 70 -7.92 -20.43 -5.46
N SER A 71 -8.29 -20.52 -6.74
CA SER A 71 -7.94 -19.49 -7.73
C SER A 71 -8.60 -18.16 -7.40
N LEU A 72 -9.89 -18.16 -7.04
CA LEU A 72 -10.62 -16.96 -6.63
C LEU A 72 -10.04 -16.35 -5.34
N GLN A 73 -9.70 -17.18 -4.34
CA GLN A 73 -9.02 -16.72 -3.13
C GLN A 73 -7.70 -16.01 -3.46
N LEU A 74 -6.88 -16.61 -4.33
CA LEU A 74 -5.58 -16.08 -4.71
C LEU A 74 -5.72 -14.75 -5.49
N GLU A 75 -6.71 -14.63 -6.38
CA GLU A 75 -7.00 -13.39 -7.09
C GLU A 75 -7.38 -12.24 -6.14
N ILE A 76 -8.23 -12.52 -5.15
CA ILE A 76 -8.65 -11.52 -4.15
C ILE A 76 -7.46 -11.09 -3.28
N LEU A 77 -6.65 -12.03 -2.81
CA LEU A 77 -5.45 -11.73 -2.02
C LEU A 77 -4.48 -10.86 -2.82
N LYS A 78 -4.22 -11.19 -4.09
CA LYS A 78 -3.37 -10.38 -4.98
C LYS A 78 -3.92 -8.97 -5.16
N PHE A 79 -5.22 -8.83 -5.37
CA PHE A 79 -5.86 -7.52 -5.50
C PHE A 79 -5.63 -6.67 -4.25
N ILE A 80 -5.97 -7.20 -3.06
CA ILE A 80 -5.85 -6.47 -1.79
C ILE A 80 -4.39 -6.12 -1.49
N ILE A 81 -3.46 -7.05 -1.71
CA ILE A 81 -2.02 -6.81 -1.53
C ILE A 81 -1.56 -5.65 -2.42
N ASN A 82 -1.89 -5.69 -3.72
CA ASN A 82 -1.50 -4.65 -4.66
C ASN A 82 -2.09 -3.28 -4.30
N PHE A 83 -3.38 -3.26 -3.94
CA PHE A 83 -4.05 -2.04 -3.51
C PHE A 83 -3.36 -1.43 -2.29
N ARG A 84 -3.08 -2.23 -1.26
CA ARG A 84 -2.44 -1.76 -0.03
C ARG A 84 -0.99 -1.33 -0.24
N LEU A 85 -0.26 -2.00 -1.13
CA LEU A 85 1.09 -1.58 -1.53
C LEU A 85 1.07 -0.21 -2.19
N ASP A 86 0.10 0.03 -3.08
CA ASP A 86 -0.08 1.33 -3.74
C ASP A 86 -0.50 2.43 -2.75
N GLU A 87 -1.43 2.14 -1.84
CA GLU A 87 -1.80 3.07 -0.76
C GLU A 87 -0.60 3.45 0.12
N ASN A 88 0.20 2.46 0.54
CA ASN A 88 1.39 2.72 1.35
C ASN A 88 2.40 3.57 0.59
N ARG A 89 2.63 3.30 -0.70
CA ARG A 89 3.53 4.11 -1.54
C ARG A 89 3.06 5.56 -1.64
N LYS A 90 1.76 5.78 -1.89
CA LYS A 90 1.18 7.12 -1.96
C LYS A 90 1.31 7.87 -0.63
N LYS A 91 1.07 7.21 0.50
CA LYS A 91 1.25 7.80 1.84
C LYS A 91 2.71 8.17 2.10
N THR A 92 3.65 7.28 1.78
CA THR A 92 5.09 7.58 1.96
C THR A 92 5.55 8.71 1.05
N GLN A 93 5.08 8.74 -0.20
CA GLN A 93 5.43 9.80 -1.15
C GLN A 93 4.89 11.16 -0.69
N ALA A 94 3.64 11.21 -0.21
CA ALA A 94 3.07 12.45 0.32
C ALA A 94 3.84 12.96 1.54
N ALA A 95 4.25 12.08 2.45
CA ALA A 95 5.08 12.44 3.60
C ALA A 95 6.46 12.98 3.17
N GLN A 96 7.13 12.31 2.22
CA GLN A 96 8.42 12.75 1.68
C GLN A 96 8.33 14.13 1.02
N LEU A 97 7.31 14.36 0.19
CA LEU A 97 7.08 15.64 -0.46
C LEU A 97 6.83 16.76 0.54
N GLU A 98 6.11 16.48 1.63
CA GLU A 98 5.88 17.50 2.66
C GLU A 98 7.14 17.82 3.45
N THR A 99 7.92 16.81 3.85
CA THR A 99 9.24 17.03 4.49
C THR A 99 10.19 17.81 3.57
N GLU A 100 10.20 17.51 2.27
CA GLU A 100 11.02 18.24 1.30
C GLU A 100 10.54 19.70 1.14
N ARG A 101 9.22 19.91 1.07
CA ARG A 101 8.64 21.26 1.02
C ARG A 101 9.02 22.07 2.26
N GLU A 102 8.94 21.51 3.46
CA GLU A 102 9.33 22.17 4.70
C GLU A 102 10.81 22.57 4.70
N ARG A 103 11.68 21.64 4.27
CA ARG A 103 13.13 21.91 4.16
C ARG A 103 13.43 23.02 3.16
N LEU A 104 12.79 23.00 1.99
CA LEU A 104 12.97 24.02 0.96
C LEU A 104 12.47 25.40 1.43
N LYS A 105 11.33 25.45 2.14
CA LYS A 105 10.84 26.70 2.76
C LYS A 105 11.84 27.28 3.75
N SER A 106 12.40 26.45 4.64
CA SER A 106 13.41 26.90 5.60
C SER A 106 14.66 27.47 4.90
N ILE A 107 15.19 26.77 3.90
CA ILE A 107 16.35 27.25 3.12
C ILE A 107 16.02 28.54 2.38
N LEU A 108 14.81 28.67 1.82
CA LEU A 108 14.37 29.87 1.12
C LEU A 108 14.37 31.08 2.05
N GLU A 109 13.82 30.93 3.26
CA GLU A 109 13.80 32.02 4.23
C GLU A 109 15.21 32.41 4.69
N THR A 110 16.10 31.43 4.93
CA THR A 110 17.52 31.71 5.22
C THR A 110 18.19 32.46 4.08
N LYS A 111 17.97 32.05 2.82
CA LYS A 111 18.55 32.73 1.66
C LYS A 111 18.01 34.14 1.49
N LYS A 112 16.72 34.37 1.74
CA LYS A 112 16.13 35.72 1.73
C LYS A 112 16.77 36.59 2.80
N ALA A 113 16.97 36.09 4.01
CA ALA A 113 17.65 36.81 5.08
C ALA A 113 19.09 37.17 4.69
N GLN A 114 19.87 36.21 4.19
CA GLN A 114 21.23 36.46 3.69
C GLN A 114 21.27 37.47 2.54
N ALA A 115 20.30 37.42 1.63
CA ALA A 115 20.21 38.39 0.54
C ALA A 115 19.92 39.80 1.06
N LEU A 116 19.10 39.94 2.11
CA LEU A 116 18.86 41.23 2.77
C LEU A 116 20.11 41.73 3.51
N GLU A 117 20.84 40.83 4.18
CA GLU A 117 22.10 41.16 4.88
C GLU A 117 23.21 41.60 3.92
N ASN A 118 23.21 41.12 2.67
CA ASN A 118 24.21 41.46 1.66
C ASN A 118 23.90 42.73 0.84
N LEU A 119 22.78 43.41 1.08
CA LEU A 119 22.44 44.67 0.40
C LEU A 119 23.39 45.80 0.82
N SER A 120 23.66 46.75 -0.07
CA SER A 120 24.39 47.97 0.30
C SER A 120 23.52 48.90 1.17
N VAL A 121 24.16 49.85 1.87
CA VAL A 121 23.45 50.84 2.69
C VAL A 121 22.47 51.66 1.85
N GLU A 122 22.88 52.09 0.65
CA GLU A 122 22.00 52.85 -0.25
C GLU A 122 20.79 52.03 -0.72
N GLU A 123 20.96 50.73 -0.98
CA GLU A 123 19.86 49.83 -1.38
C GLU A 123 18.86 49.57 -0.25
N ILE A 124 19.35 49.50 1.00
CA ILE A 124 18.52 49.36 2.19
C ILE A 124 17.69 50.63 2.42
N GLU A 125 18.30 51.82 2.31
CA GLU A 125 17.60 53.09 2.46
C GLU A 125 16.52 53.30 1.39
N GLN A 126 16.80 52.96 0.13
CA GLN A 126 15.80 53.00 -0.95
C GLN A 126 14.61 52.07 -0.69
N ARG A 127 14.87 50.84 -0.23
CA ARG A 127 13.79 49.90 0.14
C ARG A 127 12.96 50.40 1.31
N LEU A 128 13.58 50.95 2.36
CA LEU A 128 12.87 51.51 3.50
C LEU A 128 11.99 52.71 3.09
N ALA A 129 12.49 53.59 2.24
CA ALA A 129 11.71 54.72 1.71
C ALA A 129 10.49 54.26 0.89
N SER A 130 10.62 53.17 0.12
CA SER A 130 9.51 52.59 -0.65
C SER A 130 8.42 51.91 0.22
N LEU A 131 8.75 51.54 1.46
CA LEU A 131 7.82 50.95 2.42
C LEU A 131 7.13 51.99 3.32
N GLY A 132 7.63 53.23 3.33
CA GLY A 132 7.17 54.34 4.17
C GLY A 132 6.39 55.43 3.45
N ALA A 133 5.86 55.17 2.26
CA ALA A 133 5.02 56.08 1.47
C ALA A 133 3.56 55.60 1.42
#